data_AF-A0A1R1MEX0-F1
#
_entry.id   AF-A0A1R1MEX0-F1
#
_cell.length_a   1.000
_cell.length_b   1.000
_cell.length_c   1.000
_cell.angle_alpha   90.00
_cell.angle_beta   90.00
_cell.angle_gamma   90.00
#
_symmetry.space_group_name_H-M   'P 1'
#
loop_
_entity.id
_entity.type
_entity.pdbx_description
1 polymer ?
#
loop_
_entity_poly.entity_id
_entity_poly.type
_entity_poly.pdbx_seq_one_letter_code
_entity_poly.pdbx_strand_id
1 'polypeptide(L)'
;MAGKEQDEERDEGKPSLSPEERIAKLEKGKTLSLILIIVLFVFSTLQLAGIGYLLMAPSDTRPGENAAKLAMFEEKFLEIQKEHRESQKLYLQSKLLQEKLDKVLAEANTHNYANLRVLLAAQEQSYGDFIRSLQQGMYEISRMVRGSRTWYEVYKEDLDKILQASDARKAAIEGMK
;
A
#
# COMPACT_ATOMS: atom_id res chain seq x y z
N MET A 1 42.80 88.00 9.94
CA MET A 1 43.02 88.30 8.52
C MET A 1 43.77 87.12 7.91
N ALA A 2 43.30 86.70 6.73
CA ALA A 2 43.96 85.85 5.74
C ALA A 2 44.40 84.46 6.25
N GLY A 3 43.79 83.36 5.79
CA GLY A 3 43.71 82.99 4.37
C GLY A 3 44.91 82.07 4.08
N LYS A 4 44.82 80.96 3.37
CA LYS A 4 43.92 80.50 2.32
C LYS A 4 44.26 79.01 2.13
N GLU A 5 43.25 78.14 2.09
CA GLU A 5 42.71 77.52 0.87
C GLU A 5 43.66 76.46 0.30
N GLN A 6 43.35 75.16 0.49
CA GLN A 6 42.44 74.35 -0.36
C GLN A 6 43.19 73.83 -1.61
N ASP A 7 42.98 72.65 -2.15
CA ASP A 7 42.07 71.55 -1.85
C ASP A 7 42.50 70.37 -2.75
N GLU A 8 42.31 69.16 -2.20
CA GLU A 8 41.63 68.03 -2.84
C GLU A 8 42.04 67.54 -4.24
N GLU A 9 42.26 66.22 -4.37
CA GLU A 9 41.16 65.29 -4.69
C GLU A 9 41.64 63.82 -4.71
N ARG A 10 40.82 62.97 -4.05
CA ARG A 10 40.37 61.59 -4.38
C ARG A 10 41.43 60.52 -4.78
N ASP A 11 41.39 59.28 -4.31
CA ASP A 11 40.22 58.40 -4.23
C ASP A 11 40.54 57.10 -3.44
N GLU A 12 39.53 56.62 -2.71
CA GLU A 12 39.20 55.23 -2.32
C GLU A 12 40.29 54.20 -1.91
N GLY A 13 40.19 53.69 -0.67
CA GLY A 13 41.00 52.53 -0.28
C GLY A 13 40.87 51.90 1.12
N LYS A 14 39.65 51.72 1.66
CA LYS A 14 39.31 50.89 2.86
C LYS A 14 39.96 51.30 4.20
N PRO A 15 39.24 51.16 5.34
CA PRO A 15 39.77 51.59 6.64
C PRO A 15 40.97 50.71 7.02
N SER A 16 42.12 51.34 7.20
CA SER A 16 43.31 50.68 7.73
C SER A 16 43.04 50.32 9.19
N LEU A 17 42.74 49.05 9.44
CA LEU A 17 42.52 48.44 10.77
C LEU A 17 43.50 49.00 11.81
N SER A 18 42.96 49.46 12.94
CA SER A 18 43.72 49.95 14.09
C SER A 18 44.66 48.85 14.61
N PRO A 19 45.87 49.17 15.12
CA PRO A 19 46.84 48.19 15.61
C PRO A 19 46.25 47.15 16.57
N GLU A 20 45.28 47.55 17.39
CA GLU A 20 44.60 46.68 18.35
C GLU A 20 43.70 45.64 17.68
N GLU A 21 42.99 46.01 16.61
CA GLU A 21 42.16 45.09 15.83
C GLU A 21 43.00 44.07 15.04
N ARG A 22 44.23 44.45 14.66
CA ARG A 22 45.19 43.53 14.00
C ARG A 22 45.72 42.49 14.97
N ILE A 23 46.06 42.88 16.19
CA ILE A 23 46.57 41.96 17.23
C ILE A 23 45.47 40.97 17.64
N ALA A 24 44.25 41.45 17.87
CA ALA A 24 43.11 40.59 18.21
C ALA A 24 42.77 39.58 17.09
N LYS A 25 42.87 40.00 15.82
CA LYS A 25 42.63 39.11 14.67
C LYS A 25 43.75 38.10 14.45
N LEU A 26 45.01 38.46 14.73
CA LEU A 26 46.17 37.55 14.69
C LEU A 26 46.14 36.52 15.81
N GLU A 27 45.73 36.91 17.03
CA GLU A 27 45.62 36.01 18.18
C GLU A 27 44.49 34.98 17.99
N LYS A 28 43.36 35.41 17.42
CA LYS A 28 42.25 34.51 17.04
C LYS A 28 42.64 33.57 15.90
N GLY A 29 43.46 34.02 14.95
CA GLY A 29 44.00 33.17 13.87
C GLY A 29 45.01 32.14 14.37
N LYS A 30 45.87 32.50 15.33
CA LYS A 30 46.87 31.62 15.94
C LYS A 30 46.21 30.51 16.78
N THR A 31 45.18 30.84 17.55
CA THR A 31 44.41 29.86 18.33
C THR A 31 43.61 28.91 17.43
N LEU A 32 42.97 29.42 16.37
CA LEU A 32 42.26 28.58 15.40
C LEU A 32 43.20 27.62 14.65
N SER A 33 44.37 28.11 14.23
CA SER A 33 45.40 27.29 13.56
C SER A 33 45.95 26.21 14.50
N LEU A 34 46.18 26.53 15.77
CA LEU A 34 46.68 25.58 16.75
C LEU A 34 45.64 24.49 17.06
N ILE A 35 44.37 24.84 17.18
CA ILE A 35 43.27 23.86 17.35
C ILE A 35 43.18 22.94 16.12
N LEU A 36 43.25 23.48 14.91
CA LEU A 36 43.23 22.70 13.67
C LEU A 36 44.38 21.67 13.64
N ILE A 37 45.59 22.09 14.03
CA ILE A 37 46.77 21.22 14.07
C ILE A 37 46.58 20.08 15.09
N ILE A 38 46.04 20.37 16.27
CA ILE A 38 45.78 19.36 17.30
C ILE A 38 44.75 18.33 16.80
N VAL A 39 43.65 18.78 16.20
CA VAL A 39 42.61 17.88 15.66
C VAL A 39 43.18 16.96 14.57
N LEU A 40 44.02 17.50 13.68
CA LEU A 40 44.61 16.72 12.60
C LEU A 40 45.62 15.69 13.14
N PHE A 41 46.37 16.04 14.19
CA PHE A 41 47.27 15.12 14.86
C PHE A 41 46.51 13.96 15.54
N VAL A 42 45.43 14.26 16.27
CA VAL A 42 44.58 13.23 16.90
C VAL A 42 43.92 12.33 15.85
N PHE A 43 43.45 12.90 14.73
CA PHE A 43 42.89 12.11 13.65
C PHE A 43 43.94 11.17 13.05
N SER A 44 45.17 11.66 12.80
CA SER A 44 46.25 10.85 12.25
C SER A 44 46.66 9.70 13.18
N THR A 45 46.69 9.92 14.50
CA THR A 45 47.05 8.86 15.45
C THR A 45 45.96 7.80 15.58
N LEU A 46 44.68 8.17 15.51
CA LEU A 46 43.57 7.20 15.48
C LEU A 46 43.64 6.29 14.25
N GLN A 47 43.93 6.85 13.07
CA GLN A 47 44.05 6.08 11.84
C GLN A 47 45.22 5.08 11.93
N LEU A 48 46.38 5.53 12.40
CA LEU A 48 47.54 4.65 12.59
C LEU A 48 47.29 3.55 13.62
N ALA A 49 46.60 3.86 14.72
CA ALA A 49 46.23 2.88 15.74
C ALA A 49 45.23 1.84 15.19
N GLY A 50 44.27 2.26 14.36
CA GLY A 50 43.32 1.35 13.71
C GLY A 50 44.00 0.37 12.76
N ILE A 51 44.95 0.86 11.94
CA ILE A 51 45.74 0.01 11.04
C ILE A 51 46.67 -0.90 11.84
N GLY A 52 47.31 -0.39 12.89
CA GLY A 52 48.16 -1.19 13.79
C GLY A 52 47.37 -2.30 14.49
N TYR A 53 46.14 -2.02 14.93
CA TYR A 53 45.23 -3.01 15.50
C TYR A 53 44.84 -4.07 14.47
N LEU A 54 44.52 -3.70 13.23
CA LEU A 54 44.21 -4.65 12.16
C LEU A 54 45.39 -5.58 11.81
N LEU A 55 46.63 -5.06 11.86
CA LEU A 55 47.85 -5.84 11.60
C LEU A 55 48.26 -6.73 12.78
N MET A 56 47.94 -6.34 14.01
CA MET A 56 48.19 -7.14 15.22
C MET A 56 47.03 -8.05 15.59
N ALA A 57 45.84 -7.85 15.02
CA ALA A 57 44.74 -8.78 15.15
C ALA A 57 45.22 -10.14 14.59
N PRO A 58 45.15 -11.22 15.39
CA PRO A 58 45.60 -12.52 14.93
C PRO A 58 44.67 -12.97 13.79
N SER A 59 45.13 -12.81 12.55
CA SER A 59 44.58 -13.58 11.45
C SER A 59 44.89 -15.04 11.77
N ASP A 60 43.87 -15.88 11.96
CA ASP A 60 44.04 -17.31 12.20
C ASP A 60 44.76 -17.92 10.98
N THR A 61 46.09 -18.02 11.01
CA THR A 61 46.94 -18.36 9.87
C THR A 61 47.01 -19.88 9.65
N ARG A 62 45.86 -20.54 9.57
CA ARG A 62 45.74 -21.93 9.08
C ARG A 62 45.18 -21.92 7.66
N PRO A 63 46.02 -21.64 6.63
CA PRO A 63 45.55 -21.46 5.26
C PRO A 63 44.75 -22.65 4.71
N GLY A 64 45.07 -23.88 5.12
CA GLY A 64 44.30 -25.08 4.72
C GLY A 64 42.92 -25.21 5.37
N GLU A 65 42.79 -24.84 6.65
CA GLU A 65 41.51 -24.92 7.38
C GLU A 65 40.56 -23.79 6.97
N ASN A 66 41.10 -22.60 6.69
CA ASN A 66 40.35 -21.47 6.16
C ASN A 66 39.92 -21.67 4.71
N ALA A 67 40.75 -22.31 3.87
CA ALA A 67 40.37 -22.67 2.51
C ALA A 67 39.21 -23.67 2.49
N ALA A 68 39.22 -24.68 3.38
CA ALA A 68 38.12 -25.63 3.52
C ALA A 68 36.82 -24.96 4.04
N LYS A 69 36.93 -24.02 5.00
CA LYS A 69 35.79 -23.21 5.47
C LYS A 69 35.23 -22.29 4.38
N LEU A 70 36.09 -21.70 3.54
CA LEU A 70 35.68 -20.89 2.39
C LEU A 70 34.93 -21.73 1.35
N ALA A 71 35.44 -22.91 1.01
CA ALA A 71 34.80 -23.81 0.05
C ALA A 71 33.42 -24.28 0.53
N MET A 72 33.29 -24.66 1.81
CA MET A 72 31.99 -25.01 2.41
C MET A 72 31.03 -23.81 2.46
N PHE A 73 31.54 -22.60 2.70
CA PHE A 73 30.72 -21.39 2.68
C PHE A 73 30.20 -21.09 1.27
N GLU A 74 31.05 -21.21 0.26
CA GLU A 74 30.69 -21.02 -1.15
C GLU A 74 29.63 -22.03 -1.62
N GLU A 75 29.78 -23.30 -1.24
CA GLU A 75 28.81 -24.35 -1.49
C GLU A 75 27.45 -24.05 -0.84
N LYS A 76 27.45 -23.71 0.46
CA LYS A 76 26.21 -23.33 1.17
C LYS A 76 25.57 -22.07 0.60
N PHE A 77 26.38 -21.11 0.15
CA PHE A 77 25.86 -19.89 -0.47
C PHE A 77 25.19 -20.17 -1.82
N LEU A 78 25.75 -21.09 -2.61
CA LEU A 78 25.14 -21.58 -3.84
C LEU A 78 23.82 -22.33 -3.58
N GLU A 79 23.78 -23.17 -2.56
CA GLU A 79 22.58 -23.90 -2.15
C GLU A 79 21.46 -22.94 -1.71
N ILE A 80 21.78 -21.99 -0.83
CA ILE A 80 20.84 -20.95 -0.38
C ILE A 80 20.35 -20.09 -1.55
N GLN A 81 21.24 -19.73 -2.49
CA GLN A 81 20.81 -18.99 -3.68
C GLN A 81 19.84 -19.80 -4.54
N LYS A 82 20.08 -21.10 -4.69
CA LYS A 82 19.21 -21.98 -5.46
C LYS A 82 17.83 -22.09 -4.80
N GLU A 83 17.79 -22.37 -3.51
CA GLU A 83 16.56 -22.44 -2.73
C GLU A 83 15.79 -21.11 -2.78
N HIS A 84 16.49 -19.98 -2.66
CA HIS A 84 15.88 -18.66 -2.76
C HIS A 84 15.26 -18.40 -4.15
N ARG A 85 15.94 -18.80 -5.23
CA ARG A 85 15.39 -18.70 -6.60
C ARG A 85 14.18 -19.59 -6.79
N GLU A 86 14.20 -20.81 -6.26
CA GLU A 86 13.05 -21.72 -6.32
C GLU A 86 11.86 -21.18 -5.52
N SER A 87 12.11 -20.66 -4.32
CA SER A 87 11.11 -20.00 -3.48
C SER A 87 10.50 -18.77 -4.16
N GLN A 88 11.32 -17.92 -4.80
CA GLN A 88 10.82 -16.78 -5.59
C GLN A 88 9.95 -17.21 -6.77
N LYS A 89 10.36 -18.26 -7.50
CA LYS A 89 9.56 -18.82 -8.60
C LYS A 89 8.22 -19.33 -8.09
N LEU A 90 8.22 -20.07 -6.98
CA LEU A 90 7.00 -20.60 -6.37
C LEU A 90 6.09 -19.47 -5.89
N TYR A 91 6.65 -18.43 -5.28
CA TYR A 91 5.90 -17.25 -4.86
C TYR A 91 5.23 -16.52 -6.04
N LEU A 92 5.97 -16.31 -7.14
CA LEU A 92 5.41 -15.69 -8.35
C LEU A 92 4.31 -16.55 -8.98
N GLN A 93 4.50 -17.88 -9.03
CA GLN A 93 3.47 -18.80 -9.50
C GLN A 93 2.23 -18.77 -8.61
N SER A 94 2.41 -18.78 -7.29
CA SER A 94 1.31 -18.67 -6.32
C SER A 94 0.53 -17.37 -6.50
N LYS A 95 1.22 -16.24 -6.64
CA LYS A 95 0.59 -14.93 -6.88
C LYS A 95 -0.21 -14.89 -8.18
N LEU A 96 0.35 -15.45 -9.26
CA LEU A 96 -0.33 -15.55 -10.55
C LEU A 96 -1.56 -16.46 -10.47
N LEU A 97 -1.46 -17.56 -9.70
CA LEU A 97 -2.58 -18.47 -9.50
C LEU A 97 -3.69 -17.82 -8.67
N GLN A 98 -3.34 -17.06 -7.63
CA GLN A 98 -4.29 -16.26 -6.85
C GLN A 98 -5.00 -15.22 -7.74
N GLU A 99 -4.27 -14.46 -8.55
CA GLU A 99 -4.88 -13.47 -9.45
C GLU A 99 -5.84 -14.12 -10.45
N LYS A 100 -5.49 -15.30 -10.98
CA LYS A 100 -6.39 -16.06 -11.86
C LYS A 100 -7.62 -16.57 -11.11
N LEU A 101 -7.44 -17.06 -9.88
CA LEU A 101 -8.54 -17.55 -9.06
C LEU A 101 -9.50 -16.42 -8.70
N ASP A 102 -8.98 -15.25 -8.35
CA ASP A 102 -9.79 -14.05 -8.06
C ASP A 102 -10.59 -13.61 -9.29
N LYS A 103 -9.98 -13.63 -10.48
CA LYS A 103 -10.68 -13.34 -11.74
C LYS A 103 -11.79 -14.34 -12.03
N VAL A 104 -11.52 -15.64 -11.90
CA VAL A 104 -12.51 -16.70 -12.12
C VAL A 104 -13.65 -16.62 -11.10
N LEU A 105 -13.33 -16.36 -9.83
CA LEU A 105 -14.35 -16.17 -8.78
C LEU A 105 -15.17 -14.91 -9.03
N ALA A 106 -14.56 -13.80 -9.44
CA ALA A 106 -15.27 -12.59 -9.80
C ALA A 106 -16.24 -12.85 -10.96
N GLU A 107 -15.76 -13.46 -12.05
CA GLU A 107 -16.56 -13.77 -13.24
C GLU A 107 -17.70 -14.74 -12.94
N ALA A 108 -17.42 -15.81 -12.19
CA ALA A 108 -18.43 -16.76 -11.72
C ALA A 108 -19.47 -16.08 -10.81
N ASN A 109 -19.05 -15.23 -9.87
CA ASN A 109 -19.96 -14.51 -8.99
C ASN A 109 -20.81 -13.47 -9.74
N THR A 110 -20.30 -12.82 -10.77
CA THR A 110 -21.14 -11.91 -11.57
C THR A 110 -22.13 -12.65 -12.45
N HIS A 111 -21.70 -13.64 -13.22
CA HIS A 111 -22.57 -14.31 -14.19
C HIS A 111 -23.58 -15.25 -13.56
N ASN A 112 -23.16 -16.03 -12.55
CA ASN A 112 -24.03 -17.03 -11.96
C ASN A 112 -25.13 -16.37 -11.12
N TYR A 113 -24.82 -15.29 -10.41
CA TYR A 113 -25.80 -14.55 -9.63
C TYR A 113 -26.71 -13.68 -10.49
N ALA A 114 -26.20 -13.08 -11.58
CA ALA A 114 -27.04 -12.33 -12.52
C ALA A 114 -28.08 -13.23 -13.19
N ASN A 115 -27.67 -14.39 -13.72
CA ASN A 115 -28.57 -15.34 -14.36
C ASN A 115 -29.57 -15.94 -13.37
N LEU A 116 -29.12 -16.28 -12.15
CA LEU A 116 -30.00 -16.78 -11.10
C LEU A 116 -31.05 -15.74 -10.70
N ARG A 117 -30.68 -14.46 -10.58
CA ARG A 117 -31.62 -13.37 -10.28
C ARG A 117 -32.68 -13.22 -11.35
N VAL A 118 -32.30 -13.26 -12.63
CA VAL A 118 -33.25 -13.21 -13.76
C VAL A 118 -34.23 -14.38 -13.68
N LEU A 119 -33.74 -15.58 -13.40
CA LEU A 119 -34.59 -16.77 -13.25
C LEU A 119 -35.56 -16.63 -12.07
N LEU A 120 -35.08 -16.19 -10.90
CA LEU A 120 -35.91 -16.00 -9.71
C LEU A 120 -36.97 -14.90 -9.92
N ALA A 121 -36.62 -13.80 -10.58
CA ALA A 121 -37.57 -12.74 -10.92
C ALA A 121 -38.65 -13.22 -11.90
N ALA A 122 -38.26 -14.02 -12.91
CA ALA A 122 -39.20 -14.64 -13.85
C ALA A 122 -40.13 -15.65 -13.14
N GLN A 123 -39.62 -16.40 -12.18
CA GLN A 123 -40.40 -17.33 -11.37
C GLN A 123 -41.45 -16.60 -10.52
N GLU A 124 -41.08 -15.53 -9.80
CA GLU A 124 -42.02 -14.73 -9.02
C GLU A 124 -43.09 -14.09 -9.92
N GLN A 125 -42.72 -13.61 -11.11
CA GLN A 125 -43.69 -13.10 -12.07
C GLN A 125 -44.70 -14.17 -12.51
N SER A 126 -44.22 -15.35 -12.88
CA SER A 126 -45.10 -16.47 -13.26
C SER A 126 -46.01 -16.90 -12.11
N TYR A 127 -45.52 -16.84 -10.86
CA TYR A 127 -46.33 -17.13 -9.68
C TYR A 127 -47.44 -16.09 -9.49
N GLY A 128 -47.12 -14.80 -9.60
CA GLY A 128 -48.12 -13.72 -9.54
C GLY A 128 -49.21 -13.87 -10.61
N ASP A 129 -48.82 -14.17 -11.85
CA ASP A 129 -49.77 -14.39 -12.96
C ASP A 129 -50.68 -15.60 -12.74
N PHE A 130 -50.14 -16.68 -12.16
CA PHE A 130 -50.92 -17.84 -11.74
C PHE A 130 -51.95 -17.48 -10.68
N ILE A 131 -51.56 -16.73 -9.64
CA ILE A 131 -52.49 -16.32 -8.57
C ILE A 131 -53.58 -15.38 -9.11
N ARG A 132 -53.25 -14.43 -10.00
CA ARG A 132 -54.25 -13.56 -10.65
C ARG A 132 -55.25 -14.37 -11.47
N SER A 133 -54.76 -15.37 -12.22
CA SER A 133 -55.60 -16.28 -13.01
C SER A 133 -56.52 -17.10 -12.09
N LEU A 134 -56.00 -17.58 -10.96
CA LEU A 134 -56.78 -18.29 -9.94
C LEU A 134 -57.87 -17.39 -9.33
N GLN A 135 -57.55 -16.15 -8.97
CA GLN A 135 -58.52 -15.18 -8.47
C GLN A 135 -59.65 -14.94 -9.47
N GLN A 136 -59.32 -14.80 -10.76
CA GLN A 136 -60.31 -14.63 -11.81
C GLN A 136 -61.21 -15.88 -11.94
N GLY A 137 -60.63 -17.08 -11.95
CA GLY A 137 -61.39 -18.33 -11.98
C GLY A 137 -62.32 -18.47 -10.77
N MET A 138 -61.83 -18.17 -9.57
CA MET A 138 -62.65 -18.16 -8.35
C MET A 138 -63.79 -17.14 -8.43
N TYR A 139 -63.53 -15.95 -8.98
CA TYR A 139 -64.55 -14.92 -9.17
C TYR A 139 -65.65 -15.39 -10.13
N GLU A 140 -65.29 -16.03 -11.23
CA GLU A 140 -66.24 -16.60 -12.19
C GLU A 140 -67.09 -17.72 -11.57
N ILE A 141 -66.45 -18.65 -10.85
CA ILE A 141 -67.13 -19.72 -10.11
C ILE A 141 -68.08 -19.16 -9.04
N SER A 142 -67.67 -18.08 -8.35
CA SER A 142 -68.47 -17.43 -7.31
C SER A 142 -69.81 -16.87 -7.82
N ARG A 143 -69.88 -16.60 -9.13
CA ARG A 143 -71.09 -16.11 -9.82
C ARG A 143 -71.96 -17.23 -10.36
N MET A 144 -71.42 -18.43 -10.52
CA MET A 144 -72.13 -19.61 -11.03
C MET A 144 -72.78 -20.44 -9.91
N VAL A 145 -72.23 -20.41 -8.69
CA VAL A 145 -72.72 -21.21 -7.55
C VAL A 145 -73.47 -20.32 -6.55
N ARG A 146 -74.70 -20.71 -6.18
CA ARG A 146 -75.53 -19.91 -5.25
C ARG A 146 -74.94 -19.99 -3.83
N GLY A 147 -74.60 -18.85 -3.24
CA GLY A 147 -74.04 -18.76 -1.88
C GLY A 147 -72.50 -18.75 -1.78
N SER A 148 -71.77 -18.83 -2.89
CA SER A 148 -70.30 -18.87 -2.90
C SER A 148 -69.62 -17.48 -2.97
N ARG A 149 -70.39 -16.39 -2.99
CA ARG A 149 -69.86 -15.01 -2.99
C ARG A 149 -69.03 -14.69 -1.74
N THR A 150 -69.47 -15.15 -0.57
CA THR A 150 -68.77 -14.94 0.70
C THR A 150 -67.43 -15.67 0.72
N TRP A 151 -67.33 -16.84 0.07
CA TRP A 151 -66.09 -17.59 -0.02
C TRP A 151 -65.05 -16.86 -0.88
N TYR A 152 -65.48 -16.29 -2.01
CA TYR A 152 -64.61 -15.48 -2.86
C TYR A 152 -64.03 -14.28 -2.12
N GLU A 153 -64.84 -13.53 -1.36
CA GLU A 153 -64.36 -12.37 -0.60
C GLU A 153 -63.32 -12.76 0.46
N VAL A 154 -63.54 -13.87 1.19
CA VAL A 154 -62.60 -14.36 2.21
C VAL A 154 -61.27 -14.77 1.59
N TYR A 155 -61.27 -15.57 0.52
CA TYR A 155 -60.01 -16.02 -0.10
C TYR A 155 -59.32 -14.94 -0.93
N LYS A 156 -60.08 -13.98 -1.48
CA LYS A 156 -59.49 -12.89 -2.25
C LYS A 156 -58.52 -12.08 -1.39
N GLU A 157 -58.89 -11.77 -0.15
CA GLU A 157 -58.02 -11.03 0.76
C GLU A 157 -56.69 -11.76 1.01
N ASP A 158 -56.74 -13.09 1.21
CA ASP A 158 -55.53 -13.89 1.41
C ASP A 158 -54.68 -13.99 0.13
N LEU A 159 -55.31 -14.13 -1.04
CA LEU A 159 -54.62 -14.14 -2.32
C LEU A 159 -53.99 -12.78 -2.64
N ASP A 160 -54.63 -11.67 -2.27
CA ASP A 160 -54.09 -10.31 -2.41
C ASP A 160 -52.84 -10.11 -1.54
N LYS A 161 -52.84 -10.63 -0.30
CA LYS A 161 -51.64 -10.63 0.57
C LYS A 161 -50.49 -11.44 -0.04
N ILE A 162 -50.79 -12.61 -0.62
CA ILE A 162 -49.80 -13.45 -1.30
C ILE A 162 -49.22 -12.71 -2.52
N LEU A 163 -50.06 -12.01 -3.29
CA LEU A 163 -49.64 -11.20 -4.43
C LEU A 163 -48.71 -10.07 -4.01
N GLN A 164 -49.07 -9.31 -2.98
CA GLN A 164 -48.21 -8.25 -2.43
C GLN A 164 -46.87 -8.81 -1.95
N ALA A 165 -46.86 -9.98 -1.30
CA ALA A 165 -45.63 -10.62 -0.87
C ALA A 165 -44.77 -11.08 -2.06
N SER A 166 -45.38 -11.54 -3.16
CA SER A 166 -44.67 -11.91 -4.38
C SER A 166 -44.07 -10.69 -5.09
N ASP A 167 -44.83 -9.61 -5.22
CA ASP A 167 -44.35 -8.36 -5.79
C ASP A 167 -43.19 -7.77 -4.96
N ALA A 168 -43.27 -7.86 -3.62
CA ALA A 168 -42.19 -7.45 -2.73
C ALA A 168 -40.93 -8.32 -2.90
N ARG A 169 -41.07 -9.65 -3.04
CA ARG A 169 -39.94 -10.55 -3.32
C ARG A 169 -39.30 -10.24 -4.67
N LYS A 170 -40.10 -10.01 -5.71
CA LYS A 170 -39.61 -9.61 -7.04
C LYS A 170 -38.83 -8.30 -6.98
N ALA A 171 -39.37 -7.27 -6.32
CA ALA A 171 -38.69 -5.98 -6.15
C ALA A 171 -37.37 -6.13 -5.36
N ALA A 172 -37.33 -7.00 -4.34
CA ALA A 172 -36.10 -7.29 -3.62
C ALA A 172 -35.05 -7.95 -4.53
N ILE A 173 -35.42 -8.95 -5.35
CA ILE A 173 -34.51 -9.64 -6.28
C ILE A 173 -33.96 -8.67 -7.34
N GLU A 174 -34.80 -7.79 -7.88
CA GLU A 174 -34.41 -6.77 -8.86
C GLU A 174 -33.52 -5.68 -8.22
N GLY A 175 -33.74 -5.36 -6.95
CA GLY A 175 -33.00 -4.35 -6.18
C GLY A 175 -31.61 -4.76 -5.69
N MET A 176 -31.28 -6.06 -5.66
CA MET A 176 -29.96 -6.59 -5.25
C MET A 176 -28.86 -6.27 -6.28
N LYS A 177 -28.53 -5.01 -6.56
CA LYS A 177 -27.45 -4.64 -7.50
C LYS A 177 -26.07 -5.04 -7.00
#